data_AF-A0A6G9Z6U5-F1
#
_entry.id   AF-A0A6G9Z6U5-F1
#
_cell.length_a   1.000
_cell.length_b   1.000
_cell.length_c   1.000
_cell.angle_alpha   90.00
_cell.angle_beta   90.00
_cell.angle_gamma   90.00
#
_symmetry.space_group_name_H-M   'P 1'
#
loop_
_entity.id
_entity.type
_entity.pdbx_description
1 polymer ?
#
loop_
_entity_poly.entity_id
_entity_poly.type
_entity_poly.pdbx_seq_one_letter_code
_entity_poly.pdbx_strand_id
1 'polypeptide(L)' 'MSAERDELLRLVEEIPENQVPQVLADVRRHLQIAGASTWPPAWFGSAEGDGTAYGARADELLRDGFGRQG' A
#
# COMPACT_ATOMS: atom_id res chain seq x y z
N MET A 1 20.49 -2.61 2.46
CA MET A 1 19.80 -1.41 1.93
C MET A 1 20.84 -0.54 1.21
N SER A 2 20.42 0.40 0.36
CA SER A 2 21.36 1.38 -0.22
C SER A 2 21.61 2.50 0.79
N ALA A 3 22.77 3.15 0.73
CA ALA A 3 23.12 4.25 1.64
C ALA A 3 22.09 5.39 1.59
N GLU A 4 21.54 5.67 0.41
CA GLU A 4 20.49 6.69 0.21
C GLU A 4 19.16 6.30 0.88
N ARG A 5 18.85 5.00 0.91
CA ARG A 5 17.64 4.50 1.58
C ARG A 5 17.77 4.59 3.10
N ASP A 6 18.95 4.30 3.63
CA ASP A 6 19.24 4.39 5.06
C ASP A 6 19.25 5.86 5.54
N GLU A 7 19.80 6.77 4.72
CA GLU A 7 19.74 8.22 4.94
C GLU A 7 18.29 8.71 5.05
N LEU A 8 17.43 8.30 4.11
CA LEU A 8 16.03 8.70 4.10
C LEU A 8 15.28 8.24 5.35
N LEU A 9 15.54 7.02 5.84
CA LEU A 9 14.91 6.51 7.06
C LEU A 9 15.28 7.35 8.28
N ARG A 10 16.56 7.71 8.42
CA ARG A 10 17.01 8.58 9.52
C ARG A 10 16.34 9.94 9.48
N LEU A 11 16.24 10.55 8.30
CA LEU A 11 15.58 11.85 8.15
C LEU A 11 14.11 11.78 8.54
N VAL A 12 13.42 10.67 8.26
CA VAL A 12 12.01 10.47 8.66
C VAL A 12 11.86 10.41 10.19
N GLU A 13 12.81 9.80 10.90
CA GLU A 13 12.79 9.72 12.36
C GLU A 13 13.03 11.08 13.04
N GLU A 14 13.70 12.02 12.37
CA GLU A 14 14.00 13.36 12.89
C GLU A 14 12.90 14.39 12.61
N ILE A 15 11.83 14.03 11.90
CA ILE A 15 10.76 14.96 11.53
C ILE A 15 9.97 15.38 12.79
N PRO A 16 9.81 16.68 13.05
CA PRO A 16 8.93 17.16 14.12
C PRO A 16 7.48 16.74 13.90
N GLU A 17 6.78 16.28 14.94
CA GLU A 17 5.40 15.78 14.87
C GLU A 17 4.41 16.75 14.19
N ASN A 18 4.59 18.06 14.37
CA ASN A 18 3.75 19.08 13.71
C ASN A 18 3.95 19.18 12.19
N GLN A 19 5.09 18.70 11.69
CA GLN A 19 5.46 18.69 10.27
C GLN A 19 5.14 17.36 9.58
N VAL A 20 4.92 16.28 10.34
CA VAL A 20 4.60 14.94 9.83
C VAL A 20 3.42 14.94 8.85
N PRO A 21 2.28 15.63 9.12
CA PRO A 21 1.14 15.63 8.20
C PRO A 21 1.47 16.20 6.81
N GLN A 22 2.28 17.26 6.78
CA GLN A 22 2.68 17.92 5.53
C GLN A 22 3.65 17.04 4.74
N VAL A 23 4.68 16.50 5.39
CA VAL A 23 5.66 15.63 4.73
C VAL A 23 4.99 14.36 4.20
N LEU A 24 4.05 13.79 4.95
CA LEU A 24 3.28 12.64 4.50
C LEU A 24 2.45 12.95 3.25
N ALA A 25 1.84 14.13 3.17
CA ALA A 25 1.10 14.56 1.98
C ALA A 25 2.01 14.72 0.76
N ASP A 26 3.20 15.28 0.93
CA ASP A 26 4.16 15.49 -0.15
C ASP A 26 4.77 14.18 -0.66
N VAL A 27 5.13 13.26 0.24
CA VAL A 27 5.60 11.92 -0.13
C VAL A 27 4.48 11.13 -0.83
N ARG A 28 3.24 11.18 -0.32
CA ARG A 28 2.10 10.56 -1.00
C ARG A 28 1.91 11.12 -2.40
N ARG A 29 1.99 12.44 -2.58
CA ARG A 29 1.92 13.08 -3.91
C ARG A 29 3.03 12.57 -4.83
N HIS A 30 4.26 12.50 -4.34
CA HIS A 30 5.39 12.00 -5.11
C HIS A 30 5.21 10.53 -5.52
N LEU A 31 4.72 9.68 -4.61
CA LEU A 31 4.43 8.28 -4.88
C LEU A 31 3.23 8.09 -5.81
N GLN A 32 2.22 8.94 -5.75
CA GLN A 32 1.08 8.92 -6.68
C GLN A 32 1.51 9.35 -8.09
N ILE A 33 2.43 10.31 -8.21
CA ILE A 33 3.03 10.66 -9.51
C ILE A 33 3.87 9.49 -10.04
N ALA A 34 4.64 8.81 -9.18
CA ALA A 34 5.38 7.60 -9.55
C ALA A 34 4.44 6.41 -9.87
N GLY A 35 3.27 6.36 -9.23
CA GLY A 35 2.23 5.34 -9.36
C GLY A 35 1.09 5.69 -10.32
N ALA A 36 1.21 6.78 -11.09
CA ALA A 36 0.24 7.16 -12.11
C ALA A 36 0.14 6.12 -13.26
N SER A 37 1.00 5.10 -13.26
CA SER A 37 0.68 3.80 -13.86
C SER A 37 -0.34 3.09 -12.96
N THR A 38 -1.60 3.47 -13.14
CA THR A 38 -2.78 3.05 -12.36
C THR A 38 -2.74 1.57 -11.97
N TRP A 39 -2.59 1.32 -10.67
CA TRP A 39 -2.90 0.03 -10.06
C TRP A 39 -3.97 0.21 -8.96
N PRO A 40 -5.03 -0.62 -8.96
CA PRO A 40 -5.25 -1.67 -9.93
C PRO A 40 -5.80 -1.08 -11.26
N PRO A 41 -5.38 -1.60 -12.43
CA PRO A 41 -5.86 -1.15 -13.72
C PRO A 41 -7.39 -1.27 -13.81
N ALA A 42 -8.03 -0.52 -14.70
CA ALA A 42 -9.50 -0.55 -14.86
C ALA A 42 -10.08 -1.95 -15.15
N TRP A 43 -9.27 -2.88 -15.66
CA TRP A 43 -9.66 -4.29 -15.89
C TRP A 43 -9.59 -5.17 -14.63
N PHE A 44 -8.95 -4.72 -13.56
CA PHE A 44 -8.77 -5.48 -12.33
C PHE A 44 -10.08 -5.42 -11.51
N GLY A 45 -10.81 -6.53 -11.49
CA GLY A 45 -12.18 -6.61 -10.98
C GLY A 45 -13.26 -6.71 -12.06
N SER A 46 -12.89 -6.53 -13.34
CA SER A 46 -13.80 -6.70 -14.48
C SER A 46 -13.83 -8.14 -15.03
N ALA A 47 -13.50 -9.14 -14.21
CA ALA A 47 -13.81 -10.52 -14.58
C ALA A 47 -15.33 -10.66 -14.61
N GLU A 48 -15.89 -10.79 -15.82
CA GLU A 48 -17.28 -11.19 -16.06
C GLU A 48 -17.41 -12.65 -15.64
N GLY A 49 -17.42 -12.87 -14.32
CA GLY A 49 -17.66 -14.14 -13.66
C GLY A 49 -19.02 -14.05 -12.98
N ASP A 50 -19.86 -15.02 -13.30
CA ASP A 50 -21.19 -15.27 -12.78
C ASP A 50 -21.25 -15.40 -11.24
N GLY A 51 -21.08 -14.26 -10.54
CA GLY A 51 -21.63 -13.94 -9.22
C GLY A 51 -21.36 -14.89 -8.04
N THR A 52 -20.66 -16.00 -8.20
CA THR A 52 -20.65 -17.10 -7.23
C THR A 52 -19.36 -17.91 -7.33
N ALA A 53 -18.26 -17.42 -6.75
CA ALA A 53 -17.21 -18.30 -6.21
C ALA A 53 -16.14 -17.59 -5.37
N TYR A 54 -15.76 -16.35 -5.66
CA TYR A 54 -14.52 -15.79 -5.08
C TYR A 54 -14.69 -14.70 -4.02
N GLY A 55 -15.85 -14.05 -3.91
CA GLY A 55 -16.09 -13.01 -2.91
C GLY A 55 -16.48 -13.54 -1.53
N ALA A 56 -17.19 -14.67 -1.47
CA ALA A 56 -17.87 -15.12 -0.25
C ALA A 56 -16.94 -15.73 0.82
N ARG A 57 -15.66 -15.97 0.51
CA ARG A 57 -14.67 -16.51 1.46
C ARG A 57 -13.51 -15.57 1.78
N ALA A 58 -13.51 -14.35 1.25
CA ALA A 58 -12.46 -13.38 1.55
C ALA A 58 -12.44 -13.04 3.05
N ASP A 59 -13.62 -12.86 3.67
CA ASP A 59 -13.72 -12.61 5.11
C ASP A 59 -13.30 -13.82 5.96
N GLU A 60 -13.54 -15.05 5.50
CA GLU A 60 -13.09 -16.28 6.17
C GLU A 60 -11.55 -16.41 6.12
N LEU A 61 -10.93 -16.13 4.97
CA LEU A 61 -9.48 -16.17 4.79
C LEU A 61 -8.74 -15.05 5.56
N LEU A 62 -9.41 -13.92 5.80
CA LEU A 62 -8.85 -12.80 6.57
C LEU A 62 -9.04 -12.97 8.08
N ARG A 63 -9.97 -13.83 8.51
CA ARG A 63 -10.28 -14.06 9.93
C ARG A 63 -9.23 -14.89 10.65
N ASP A 64 -8.50 -15.75 9.95
CA ASP A 64 -7.44 -16.58 10.54
C ASP A 64 -6.17 -15.78 10.92
N GLY A 65 -6.17 -14.47 10.64
CA GLY A 65 -5.05 -13.58 10.94
C GLY A 65 -3.89 -13.85 9.99
N PHE A 66 -3.21 -12.78 9.54
CA PHE A 66 -1.94 -12.95 8.85
C PHE A 66 -0.93 -13.59 9.81
N GLY A 67 -0.80 -14.91 9.74
CA GLY A 67 -0.05 -15.67 10.71
C GLY A 67 0.44 -17.00 10.15
N ARG A 68 1.75 -17.06 9.93
CA ARG A 68 2.57 -18.27 9.94
C ARG A 68 2.26 -19.34 8.90
N GLN A 69 3.02 -19.31 7.82
CA GLN A 69 3.77 -20.48 7.36
C GLN A 69 5.18 -19.95 7.07
N GLY A 70 6.28 -20.54 7.53
CA GLY A 70 6.57 -21.94 7.79
C GLY A 70 7.97 -22.15 7.24
#